data_AF-G2HH98-F1
#
_entry.id   AF-G2HH98-F1
#
_cell.length_a   1.000
_cell.length_b   1.000
_cell.length_c   1.000
_cell.angle_alpha   90.00
_cell.angle_beta   90.00
_cell.angle_gamma   90.00
#
_symmetry.space_group_name_H-M   'P 1'
#
loop_
_entity.id
_entity.type
_entity.pdbx_description
1 polymer ?
#
loop_
_entity_poly.entity_id
_entity_poly.type
_entity_poly.pdbx_seq_one_letter_code
_entity_poly.pdbx_strand_id
1 'polypeptide(L)'
;MPHFTFSALPGLLLWNKHSIYYCYHNFTFTGILQTPAGHGNLSMLSNDSIIHEVFIDYYGAILVKMENNVIFYSKINTRDAVKLHLWTNYTTRAFIFLSTSGQTYFLYALDDGTIQIQDYPLRLEAQSIAFTTKDKCPYMAFHNSVAHVFYFLDKGEALTVWTQIVYPENTGLYVIVESYGPKILQESHEISFEAAFGYCTKTLTLTFYQNVDYERISDYFETQHNHTGLVLVQFRPSEYSKACPIAQKVFQIAVGCDDKKFIAIKGFSKKGCHHHDFSYVIEKSYLRHQPSKNLRVRYIWGEYGCPLRLDFTEKFQPVVQLFDDNGYVKDVEANFIVWEIHGRDDYSFNNTMAQSGCLHEAQTWKSMIELNKHLPLEEVWGPENYKHCFSYAIGKPGDLNQPYEIINSSNGNHIFWPMGHSGMYVFRVKILDPNYSFCNLTAMFAIETFGLIPSPSVYLVASFLFVLMLLFFTILVLSYFRYMRIYRRYIYEPLHKPQRKRKKN
;
A
#
# COMPACT_ATOMS: atom_id res chain seq x y z
N MET A 1 -7.56 -1.97 13.56
CA MET A 1 -6.35 -2.77 13.87
C MET A 1 -6.72 -4.24 13.79
N PRO A 2 -6.25 -5.01 12.79
CA PRO A 2 -6.38 -6.45 12.83
C PRO A 2 -5.29 -7.02 13.76
N HIS A 3 -5.72 -7.75 14.79
CA HIS A 3 -4.85 -8.55 15.63
C HIS A 3 -4.53 -9.85 14.88
N PHE A 4 -3.29 -10.00 14.40
CA PHE A 4 -2.79 -11.28 13.89
C PHE A 4 -2.52 -12.23 15.07
N THR A 5 -3.57 -12.82 15.65
CA THR A 5 -3.45 -13.83 16.71
C THR A 5 -3.69 -15.22 16.16
N PHE A 6 -2.80 -15.66 15.27
CA PHE A 6 -2.55 -17.08 15.05
C PHE A 6 -1.04 -17.26 15.03
N SER A 7 -0.44 -17.65 16.16
CA SER A 7 0.96 -18.04 16.16
C SER A 7 1.05 -19.43 15.54
N ALA A 8 1.26 -19.50 14.24
CA ALA A 8 1.56 -20.73 13.52
C ALA A 8 2.99 -21.18 13.87
N LEU A 9 3.22 -21.63 15.11
CA LEU A 9 4.51 -22.19 15.52
C LEU A 9 4.51 -23.69 15.19
N PRO A 10 5.28 -24.14 14.17
CA PRO A 10 5.25 -25.52 13.68
C PRO A 10 6.09 -26.48 14.53
N GLY A 11 6.77 -25.94 15.54
CA GLY A 11 7.53 -26.70 16.52
C GLY A 11 7.74 -25.94 17.82
N LEU A 12 8.03 -26.70 18.87
CA LEU A 12 8.22 -26.22 20.23
C LEU A 12 9.34 -27.03 20.90
N LEU A 13 10.16 -26.34 21.69
CA LEU A 13 11.16 -26.92 22.56
C LEU A 13 10.82 -26.54 24.01
N LEU A 14 10.65 -27.55 24.85
CA LEU A 14 10.35 -27.41 26.28
C LEU A 14 11.44 -28.12 27.06
N TRP A 15 11.73 -27.67 28.28
CA TRP A 15 12.68 -28.36 29.15
C TRP A 15 12.21 -28.34 30.59
N ASN A 16 12.62 -29.35 31.34
CA ASN A 16 12.56 -29.35 32.80
C ASN A 16 13.99 -29.23 33.35
N LYS A 17 14.21 -29.56 34.62
CA LYS A 17 15.54 -29.47 35.24
C LYS A 17 16.59 -30.42 34.63
N HIS A 18 16.17 -31.49 33.97
CA HIS A 18 17.02 -32.63 33.61
C HIS A 18 16.93 -33.04 32.13
N SER A 19 15.86 -32.69 31.44
CA SER A 19 15.50 -33.22 30.12
C SER A 19 14.90 -32.15 29.23
N ILE A 20 15.07 -32.36 27.93
CA ILE A 20 14.51 -31.51 26.88
C ILE A 20 13.52 -32.31 26.05
N TYR A 21 12.34 -31.73 25.89
CA TYR A 21 11.22 -32.24 25.11
C TYR A 21 11.13 -31.44 23.83
N TYR A 22 11.03 -32.13 22.71
CA TYR A 22 10.82 -31.51 21.42
C TYR A 22 9.47 -31.91 20.85
N CYS A 23 8.92 -30.99 20.07
CA CYS A 23 7.76 -31.19 19.24
C CYS A 23 8.03 -30.51 17.90
N TYR A 24 8.14 -31.27 16.83
CA TYR A 24 8.38 -30.77 15.48
C TYR A 24 7.24 -31.18 14.55
N HIS A 25 7.16 -30.50 13.40
CA HIS A 25 6.23 -30.79 12.31
C HIS A 25 4.77 -30.85 12.79
N ASN A 26 4.31 -29.80 13.49
CA ASN A 26 2.94 -29.68 13.98
C ASN A 26 2.49 -30.88 14.84
N PHE A 27 3.24 -31.18 15.89
CA PHE A 27 2.95 -32.23 16.87
C PHE A 27 2.98 -33.68 16.35
N THR A 28 3.36 -33.90 15.09
CA THR A 28 3.52 -35.27 14.56
C THR A 28 4.81 -35.93 15.02
N PHE A 29 5.82 -35.13 15.36
CA PHE A 29 7.13 -35.63 15.76
C PHE A 29 7.51 -35.12 17.15
N THR A 30 7.26 -35.93 18.17
CA THR A 30 7.48 -35.57 19.57
C THR A 30 8.43 -36.54 20.26
N GLY A 31 9.11 -36.07 21.30
CA GLY A 31 10.00 -36.93 22.07
C GLY A 31 10.86 -36.17 23.07
N ILE A 32 11.79 -36.91 23.66
CA ILE A 32 12.81 -36.39 24.59
C ILE A 32 14.16 -36.52 23.89
N LEU A 33 14.98 -35.47 23.91
CA LEU A 33 16.34 -35.52 23.38
C LEU A 33 17.14 -36.59 24.12
N GLN A 34 17.56 -37.62 23.38
CA GLN A 34 18.31 -38.75 23.90
C GLN A 34 19.80 -38.43 24.00
N THR A 35 20.48 -39.03 24.96
CA THR A 35 21.94 -39.00 25.05
C THR A 35 22.50 -40.41 24.96
N PRO A 36 23.81 -40.58 24.76
CA PRO A 36 24.44 -41.91 24.77
C PRO A 36 24.23 -42.70 26.09
N ALA A 37 23.92 -42.02 27.20
CA ALA A 37 23.61 -42.66 28.48
C ALA A 37 22.18 -43.22 28.58
N GLY A 38 21.33 -42.96 27.58
CA GLY A 38 19.93 -43.37 27.57
C GLY A 38 19.02 -42.45 28.41
N HIS A 39 17.71 -42.65 28.27
CA HIS A 39 16.63 -42.01 29.05
C HIS A 39 16.48 -40.48 28.93
N GLY A 40 17.27 -39.80 28.10
CA GLY A 40 17.15 -38.35 27.86
C GLY A 40 17.38 -37.47 29.10
N ASN A 41 18.08 -38.00 30.12
CA ASN A 41 18.47 -37.27 31.31
C ASN A 41 19.89 -36.70 31.12
N LEU A 42 19.98 -35.39 30.91
CA LEU A 42 21.25 -34.67 30.71
C LEU A 42 22.09 -34.60 31.99
N SER A 43 21.45 -34.67 33.17
CA SER A 43 22.11 -34.62 34.47
C SER A 43 23.06 -35.80 34.70
N MET A 44 22.71 -36.99 34.17
CA MET A 44 23.57 -38.18 34.26
C MET A 44 24.95 -37.99 33.61
N LEU A 45 25.04 -37.15 32.58
CA LEU A 45 26.28 -36.85 31.85
C LEU A 45 26.97 -35.54 32.31
N SER A 46 26.38 -34.88 33.31
CA SER A 46 26.82 -33.59 33.84
C SER A 46 26.90 -33.59 35.37
N ASN A 47 27.28 -34.72 35.98
CA ASN A 47 27.48 -34.86 37.43
C ASN A 47 26.27 -34.39 38.25
N ASP A 48 25.07 -34.82 37.85
CA ASP A 48 23.79 -34.49 38.48
C ASP A 48 23.42 -32.99 38.51
N SER A 49 24.10 -32.17 37.68
CA SER A 49 23.75 -30.76 37.47
C SER A 49 22.39 -30.62 36.77
N ILE A 50 21.75 -29.46 36.93
CA ILE A 50 20.50 -29.13 36.26
C ILE A 50 20.70 -28.22 35.03
N ILE A 51 19.72 -28.20 34.13
CA ILE A 51 19.67 -27.30 32.98
C ILE A 51 19.55 -25.86 33.48
N HIS A 52 20.50 -25.03 33.05
CA HIS A 52 20.54 -23.61 33.37
C HIS A 52 19.97 -22.77 32.22
N GLU A 53 20.35 -23.10 30.99
CA GLU A 53 20.00 -22.31 29.80
C GLU A 53 19.85 -23.21 28.58
N VAL A 54 18.83 -22.94 27.76
CA VAL A 54 18.61 -23.56 26.45
C VAL A 54 18.58 -22.47 25.41
N PHE A 55 19.37 -22.64 24.36
CA PHE A 55 19.56 -21.67 23.31
C PHE A 55 19.35 -22.32 21.93
N ILE A 56 18.73 -21.59 20.99
CA ILE A 56 18.51 -22.04 19.61
C ILE A 56 19.00 -20.95 18.64
N ASP A 57 19.94 -21.30 17.76
CA ASP A 57 20.48 -20.36 16.78
C ASP A 57 19.65 -20.30 15.49
N TYR A 58 20.01 -19.34 14.63
CA TYR A 58 19.38 -19.14 13.32
C TYR A 58 19.57 -20.32 12.35
N TYR A 59 20.63 -21.12 12.52
CA TYR A 59 20.95 -22.29 11.70
C TYR A 59 20.29 -23.58 12.21
N GLY A 60 19.55 -23.49 13.32
CA GLY A 60 18.86 -24.57 13.99
C GLY A 60 19.74 -25.39 14.95
N ALA A 61 20.91 -24.89 15.35
CA ALA A 61 21.67 -25.48 16.45
C ALA A 61 20.95 -25.26 17.78
N ILE A 62 20.90 -26.30 18.61
CA ILE A 62 20.34 -26.26 19.96
C ILE A 62 21.51 -26.45 20.92
N LEU A 63 21.71 -25.48 21.81
CA LEU A 63 22.70 -25.53 22.88
C LEU A 63 22.01 -25.60 24.23
N VAL A 64 22.52 -26.49 25.07
CA VAL A 64 21.98 -26.73 26.41
C VAL A 64 23.10 -26.59 27.40
N LYS A 65 23.09 -25.51 28.17
CA LYS A 65 24.08 -25.27 29.21
C LYS A 65 23.52 -25.73 30.55
N MET A 66 24.29 -26.56 31.25
CA MET A 66 24.03 -26.95 32.64
C MET A 66 24.59 -25.90 33.60
N GLU A 67 24.13 -25.86 34.85
CA GLU A 67 24.66 -24.95 35.88
C GLU A 67 26.17 -25.10 36.07
N ASN A 68 26.68 -26.33 36.02
CA ASN A 68 28.10 -26.62 36.10
C ASN A 68 28.87 -26.38 34.78
N ASN A 69 28.32 -25.60 33.85
CA ASN A 69 28.91 -25.25 32.56
C ASN A 69 29.22 -26.42 31.61
N VAL A 70 28.72 -27.63 31.88
CA VAL A 70 28.66 -28.68 30.86
C VAL A 70 27.66 -28.26 29.78
N ILE A 71 28.02 -28.45 28.52
CA ILE A 71 27.17 -28.07 27.39
C ILE A 71 26.82 -29.30 26.56
N PHE A 72 25.56 -29.39 26.17
CA PHE A 72 25.10 -30.34 25.17
C PHE A 72 24.72 -29.61 23.89
N TYR A 73 25.00 -30.25 22.76
CA TYR A 73 24.63 -29.79 21.43
C TYR A 73 23.65 -30.75 20.80
N SER A 74 22.66 -30.19 20.13
CA SER A 74 21.72 -30.90 19.28
C SER A 74 21.37 -29.99 18.08
N LYS A 75 20.58 -30.51 17.15
CA LYS A 75 20.10 -29.74 15.99
C LYS A 75 18.60 -29.94 15.83
N ILE A 76 17.89 -28.92 15.37
CA ILE A 76 16.45 -29.02 15.10
C ILE A 76 16.19 -30.23 14.19
N ASN A 77 15.08 -30.92 14.44
CA ASN A 77 14.66 -32.17 13.83
C ASN A 77 15.46 -33.42 14.27
N THR A 78 16.63 -33.28 14.91
CA THR A 78 17.36 -34.44 15.47
C THR A 78 16.79 -34.90 16.81
N ARG A 79 17.07 -36.15 17.18
CA ARG A 79 16.53 -36.81 18.39
C ARG A 79 17.55 -36.94 19.51
N ASP A 80 18.81 -36.71 19.20
CA ASP A 80 19.94 -36.93 20.08
C ASP A 80 20.64 -35.62 20.44
N ALA A 81 21.25 -35.61 21.62
CA ALA A 81 22.11 -34.56 22.12
C ALA A 81 23.46 -35.16 22.51
N VAL A 82 24.52 -34.41 22.21
CA VAL A 82 25.90 -34.82 22.40
C VAL A 82 26.60 -33.83 23.33
N LYS A 83 27.39 -34.35 24.27
CA LYS A 83 28.15 -33.52 25.20
C LYS A 83 29.32 -32.87 24.46
N LEU A 84 29.44 -31.54 24.57
CA LEU A 84 30.55 -30.76 24.05
C LEU A 84 31.76 -30.80 24.99
N HIS A 85 32.93 -30.37 24.50
CA HIS A 85 34.11 -30.20 25.34
C HIS A 85 33.85 -29.14 26.43
N LEU A 86 34.49 -29.31 27.58
CA LEU A 86 34.39 -28.35 28.67
C LEU A 86 35.33 -27.17 28.40
N TRP A 87 34.77 -25.98 28.18
CA TRP A 87 35.52 -24.75 27.94
C TRP A 87 35.67 -23.87 29.18
N THR A 88 34.79 -24.05 30.16
CA THR A 88 34.71 -23.22 31.36
C THR A 88 34.77 -24.11 32.60
N ASN A 89 35.43 -23.63 33.66
CA ASN A 89 35.45 -24.35 34.94
C ASN A 89 34.01 -24.50 35.50
N TYR A 90 33.75 -25.58 36.23
CA TYR A 90 32.43 -25.93 36.76
C TYR A 90 31.84 -24.88 37.70
N THR A 91 32.68 -24.04 38.30
CA THR A 91 32.28 -23.06 39.32
C THR A 91 32.14 -21.62 38.80
N THR A 92 32.68 -21.33 37.61
CA THR A 92 32.65 -19.97 37.05
C THR A 92 31.23 -19.62 36.61
N ARG A 93 30.74 -18.43 36.96
CA ARG A 93 29.43 -17.97 36.48
C ARG A 93 29.54 -17.55 35.02
N ALA A 94 28.96 -18.36 34.13
CA ALA A 94 28.97 -18.13 32.69
C ALA A 94 27.56 -18.17 32.09
N PHE A 95 27.35 -17.40 31.02
CA PHE A 95 26.14 -17.38 30.21
C PHE A 95 26.49 -17.50 28.72
N ILE A 96 25.61 -18.09 27.91
CA ILE A 96 25.78 -18.15 26.46
C ILE A 96 24.95 -17.04 25.83
N PHE A 97 25.54 -16.30 24.89
CA PHE A 97 24.83 -15.25 24.15
C PHE A 97 25.13 -15.32 22.65
N LEU A 98 24.19 -14.83 21.83
CA LEU A 98 24.27 -14.77 20.36
C LEU A 98 24.34 -13.32 19.90
N SER A 99 25.35 -12.99 19.11
CA SER A 99 25.39 -11.71 18.39
C SER A 99 24.35 -11.66 17.27
N THR A 100 24.13 -10.45 16.76
CA THR A 100 23.28 -10.18 15.59
C THR A 100 23.76 -10.89 14.31
N SER A 101 25.03 -11.28 14.23
CA SER A 101 25.62 -12.02 13.11
C SER A 101 25.52 -13.54 13.25
N GLY A 102 24.93 -14.05 14.34
CA GLY A 102 24.82 -15.50 14.58
C GLY A 102 26.05 -16.11 15.25
N GLN A 103 27.03 -15.32 15.70
CA GLN A 103 28.20 -15.81 16.44
C GLN A 103 27.88 -15.99 17.92
N THR A 104 28.33 -17.11 18.50
CA THR A 104 28.11 -17.50 19.89
C THR A 104 29.26 -17.03 20.79
N TYR A 105 28.92 -16.48 21.96
CA TYR A 105 29.88 -15.96 22.94
C TYR A 105 29.57 -16.49 24.34
N PHE A 106 30.60 -16.66 25.14
CA PHE A 106 30.49 -16.76 26.59
C PHE A 106 30.60 -15.39 27.24
N LEU A 107 29.72 -15.14 28.20
CA LEU A 107 29.78 -14.03 29.14
C LEU A 107 30.17 -14.58 30.51
N TYR A 108 31.35 -14.24 30.98
CA TYR A 108 31.83 -14.59 32.31
C TYR A 108 31.55 -13.45 33.27
N ALA A 109 30.86 -13.74 34.36
CA ALA A 109 30.77 -12.85 35.51
C ALA A 109 31.86 -13.24 36.51
N LEU A 110 32.86 -12.38 36.64
CA LEU A 110 33.97 -12.56 37.57
C LEU A 110 33.57 -12.09 38.97
N ASP A 111 34.24 -12.61 40.00
CA ASP A 111 33.92 -12.31 41.41
C ASP A 111 34.14 -10.83 41.78
N ASP A 112 34.94 -10.11 40.99
CA ASP A 112 35.16 -8.67 41.11
C ASP A 112 34.04 -7.81 40.49
N GLY A 113 32.99 -8.45 39.96
CA GLY A 113 31.86 -7.80 39.32
C GLY A 113 32.10 -7.39 37.86
N THR A 114 33.27 -7.71 37.30
CA THR A 114 33.55 -7.46 35.88
C THR A 114 32.93 -8.54 34.99
N ILE A 115 32.53 -8.13 33.78
CA ILE A 115 31.99 -9.03 32.77
C ILE A 115 33.01 -9.16 31.65
N GLN A 116 33.44 -10.39 31.38
CA GLN A 116 34.34 -10.71 30.29
C GLN A 116 33.59 -11.47 29.19
N ILE A 117 33.86 -11.12 27.93
CA ILE A 117 33.28 -11.76 26.75
C ILE A 117 34.36 -12.62 26.07
N GLN A 118 34.02 -13.83 25.68
CA GLN A 118 34.89 -14.73 24.92
C GLN A 118 34.12 -15.42 23.80
N ASP A 119 34.73 -15.49 22.62
CA ASP A 119 34.17 -16.19 21.46
C ASP A 119 34.07 -17.69 21.72
N TYR A 120 32.90 -18.27 21.43
CA TYR A 120 32.71 -19.72 21.48
C TYR A 120 32.64 -20.31 20.06
N PRO A 121 33.62 -21.14 19.64
CA PRO A 121 33.69 -21.65 18.28
C PRO A 121 32.73 -22.83 18.03
N LEU A 122 31.43 -22.59 18.19
CA LEU A 122 30.36 -23.60 18.08
C LEU A 122 30.46 -24.44 16.82
N ARG A 123 30.76 -23.83 15.66
CA ARG A 123 30.90 -24.54 14.39
C ARG A 123 32.03 -25.56 14.41
N LEU A 124 33.17 -25.22 14.99
CA LEU A 124 34.32 -26.12 15.09
C LEU A 124 34.02 -27.26 16.09
N GLU A 125 33.38 -26.96 17.21
CA GLU A 125 32.93 -27.97 18.19
C GLU A 125 31.94 -28.96 17.56
N ALA A 126 30.93 -28.46 16.84
CA ALA A 126 29.97 -29.30 16.13
C ALA A 126 30.64 -30.19 15.08
N GLN A 127 31.62 -29.66 14.32
CA GLN A 127 32.40 -30.44 13.35
C GLN A 127 33.29 -31.48 14.02
N SER A 128 33.95 -31.13 15.12
CA SER A 128 34.77 -32.06 15.91
C SER A 128 33.93 -33.24 16.40
N ILE A 129 32.71 -32.98 16.86
CA ILE A 129 31.84 -34.06 17.34
C ILE A 129 31.27 -34.88 16.19
N ALA A 130 30.86 -34.23 15.10
CA ALA A 130 30.43 -34.97 13.90
C ALA A 130 31.52 -35.94 13.44
N PHE A 131 32.79 -35.52 13.50
CA PHE A 131 33.93 -36.37 13.19
C PHE A 131 34.06 -37.56 14.18
N THR A 132 33.99 -37.32 15.49
CA THR A 132 34.12 -38.41 16.49
C THR A 132 32.96 -39.40 16.43
N THR A 133 31.73 -38.92 16.20
CA THR A 133 30.54 -39.78 16.06
C THR A 133 30.39 -40.38 14.67
N LYS A 134 31.30 -40.09 13.74
CA LYS A 134 31.22 -40.47 12.31
C LYS A 134 29.90 -40.07 11.65
N ASP A 135 29.30 -38.99 12.14
CA ASP A 135 28.03 -38.48 11.64
C ASP A 135 28.31 -37.62 10.40
N LYS A 136 27.57 -37.85 9.32
CA LYS A 136 27.79 -37.18 8.04
C LYS A 136 26.50 -36.49 7.62
N CYS A 137 26.62 -35.24 7.18
CA CYS A 137 25.49 -34.56 6.56
C CYS A 137 25.19 -35.19 5.19
N PRO A 138 23.93 -35.54 4.88
CA PRO A 138 23.58 -36.14 3.60
C PRO A 138 23.65 -35.13 2.43
N TYR A 139 23.71 -33.83 2.70
CA TYR A 139 23.90 -32.77 1.71
C TYR A 139 25.12 -31.90 2.04
N MET A 140 25.64 -31.22 1.02
CA MET A 140 26.75 -30.28 1.15
C MET A 140 26.29 -28.85 1.41
N ALA A 141 25.19 -28.44 0.76
CA ALA A 141 24.67 -27.10 0.87
C ALA A 141 23.15 -27.05 0.79
N PHE A 142 22.58 -26.08 1.49
CA PHE A 142 21.16 -25.76 1.47
C PHE A 142 21.00 -24.24 1.40
N HIS A 143 20.72 -23.70 0.22
CA HIS A 143 20.67 -22.28 -0.08
C HIS A 143 19.23 -21.84 -0.34
N ASN A 144 18.95 -20.54 -0.17
CA ASN A 144 17.65 -19.96 -0.45
C ASN A 144 17.75 -18.46 -0.74
N SER A 145 16.71 -17.90 -1.35
CA SER A 145 16.58 -16.47 -1.64
C SER A 145 15.83 -15.68 -0.56
N VAL A 146 15.55 -16.28 0.59
CA VAL A 146 14.70 -15.67 1.62
C VAL A 146 15.54 -14.68 2.44
N ALA A 147 15.48 -13.42 2.01
CA ALA A 147 16.19 -12.29 2.59
C ALA A 147 15.56 -11.79 3.90
N HIS A 148 14.24 -11.84 4.03
CA HIS A 148 13.51 -11.32 5.18
C HIS A 148 12.78 -12.44 5.93
N VAL A 149 12.59 -12.26 7.24
CA VAL A 149 11.79 -13.19 8.06
C VAL A 149 10.29 -12.96 7.83
N PHE A 150 9.92 -11.79 7.31
CA PHE A 150 8.55 -11.34 7.16
C PHE A 150 8.35 -10.65 5.80
N TYR A 151 7.31 -11.04 5.08
CA TYR A 151 6.89 -10.46 3.80
C TYR A 151 5.44 -10.03 3.90
N PHE A 152 5.10 -8.90 3.29
CA PHE A 152 3.71 -8.49 3.08
C PHE A 152 3.28 -8.86 1.66
N LEU A 153 2.05 -9.35 1.52
CA LEU A 153 1.44 -9.64 0.23
C LEU A 153 0.07 -8.99 0.16
N ASP A 154 -0.10 -8.08 -0.80
CA ASP A 154 -1.37 -7.42 -1.08
C ASP A 154 -2.12 -8.13 -2.23
N LYS A 155 -3.34 -7.67 -2.53
CA LYS A 155 -4.14 -8.23 -3.61
C LYS A 155 -3.41 -8.12 -4.95
N GLY A 156 -3.46 -9.19 -5.74
CA GLY A 156 -2.82 -9.26 -7.05
C GLY A 156 -1.28 -9.31 -7.02
N GLU A 157 -0.65 -9.24 -5.85
CA GLU A 157 0.79 -9.44 -5.70
C GLU A 157 1.12 -10.93 -5.61
N ALA A 158 2.34 -11.29 -6.00
CA ALA A 158 2.88 -12.63 -5.88
C ALA A 158 4.29 -12.59 -5.29
N LEU A 159 4.60 -13.52 -4.40
CA LEU A 159 5.92 -13.68 -3.80
C LEU A 159 6.60 -14.92 -4.40
N THR A 160 7.70 -14.72 -5.11
CA THR A 160 8.53 -15.82 -5.63
C THR A 160 9.81 -15.95 -4.82
N VAL A 161 10.09 -17.17 -4.35
CA VAL A 161 11.31 -17.53 -3.62
C VAL A 161 11.87 -18.84 -4.16
N TRP A 162 13.18 -19.03 -4.07
CA TRP A 162 13.81 -20.29 -4.43
C TRP A 162 14.60 -20.87 -3.25
N THR A 163 14.71 -22.19 -3.27
CA THR A 163 15.52 -22.98 -2.36
C THR A 163 16.28 -24.04 -3.13
N GLN A 164 17.54 -24.27 -2.77
CA GLN A 164 18.43 -25.15 -3.49
C GLN A 164 19.12 -26.09 -2.52
N ILE A 165 19.15 -27.38 -2.87
CA ILE A 165 19.89 -28.40 -2.13
C ILE A 165 20.95 -29.03 -3.05
N VAL A 166 22.18 -29.12 -2.55
CA VAL A 166 23.34 -29.72 -3.24
C VAL A 166 23.78 -30.94 -2.45
N TYR A 167 23.82 -32.10 -3.09
CA TYR A 167 24.09 -33.38 -2.44
C TYR A 167 24.86 -34.35 -3.36
N PRO A 168 25.56 -35.35 -2.81
CA PRO A 168 26.27 -36.35 -3.64
C PRO A 168 25.32 -37.13 -4.54
N GLU A 169 25.81 -37.57 -5.70
CA GLU A 169 25.04 -38.47 -6.57
C GLU A 169 24.59 -39.73 -5.81
N ASN A 170 23.43 -40.27 -6.21
CA ASN A 170 22.79 -41.45 -5.62
C ASN A 170 22.21 -41.29 -4.19
N THR A 171 22.22 -40.09 -3.58
CA THR A 171 21.51 -39.87 -2.30
C THR A 171 20.01 -39.59 -2.47
N GLY A 172 19.61 -38.97 -3.59
CA GLY A 172 18.19 -38.78 -3.93
C GLY A 172 17.42 -37.75 -3.08
N LEU A 173 18.10 -36.78 -2.47
CA LEU A 173 17.46 -35.79 -1.58
C LEU A 173 16.52 -34.83 -2.32
N TYR A 174 15.61 -34.20 -1.57
CA TYR A 174 14.71 -33.17 -2.05
C TYR A 174 14.38 -32.17 -0.93
N VAL A 175 13.73 -31.06 -1.29
CA VAL A 175 13.27 -30.04 -0.34
C VAL A 175 11.80 -30.28 -0.03
N ILE A 176 11.48 -30.23 1.26
CA ILE A 176 10.12 -30.28 1.78
C ILE A 176 9.69 -28.85 2.12
N VAL A 177 8.51 -28.48 1.63
CA VAL A 177 7.86 -27.19 1.88
C VAL A 177 6.62 -27.46 2.71
N GLU A 178 6.53 -26.79 3.85
CA GLU A 178 5.40 -26.89 4.77
C GLU A 178 4.87 -25.48 5.02
N SER A 179 3.58 -25.27 4.74
CA SER A 179 2.86 -24.03 5.05
C SER A 179 1.87 -24.24 6.18
N TYR A 180 1.87 -23.31 7.13
CA TYR A 180 1.05 -23.34 8.34
C TYR A 180 0.26 -22.06 8.48
N GLY A 181 -0.98 -22.18 8.98
CA GLY A 181 -1.90 -21.05 9.13
C GLY A 181 -3.14 -21.21 8.25
N PRO A 182 -3.86 -20.12 7.96
CA PRO A 182 -5.06 -20.16 7.14
C PRO A 182 -4.71 -20.46 5.67
N LYS A 183 -5.57 -21.23 4.99
CA LYS A 183 -5.37 -21.64 3.58
C LYS A 183 -5.80 -20.53 2.62
N ILE A 184 -5.08 -19.41 2.65
CA ILE A 184 -5.42 -18.18 1.91
C ILE A 184 -4.53 -17.92 0.69
N LEU A 185 -3.41 -18.66 0.58
CA LEU A 185 -2.48 -18.58 -0.55
C LEU A 185 -2.53 -19.86 -1.38
N GLN A 186 -2.36 -19.70 -2.68
CA GLN A 186 -2.03 -20.77 -3.60
C GLN A 186 -0.52 -20.83 -3.81
N GLU A 187 -0.01 -22.04 -4.06
CA GLU A 187 1.42 -22.31 -4.19
C GLU A 187 1.66 -22.97 -5.55
N SER A 188 2.56 -22.42 -6.36
CA SER A 188 3.07 -23.06 -7.57
C SER A 188 4.52 -23.47 -7.40
N HIS A 189 4.87 -24.64 -7.95
CA HIS A 189 6.16 -25.29 -7.75
C HIS A 189 6.81 -25.53 -9.11
N GLU A 190 8.04 -25.04 -9.27
CA GLU A 190 8.89 -25.33 -10.42
C GLU A 190 10.21 -25.92 -9.92
N ILE A 191 10.59 -27.08 -10.47
CA ILE A 191 11.77 -27.81 -10.03
C ILE A 191 12.77 -27.87 -11.19
N SER A 192 13.99 -27.40 -10.94
CA SER A 192 15.14 -27.62 -11.81
C SER A 192 16.13 -28.59 -11.17
N PHE A 193 16.74 -29.43 -12.00
CA PHE A 193 17.69 -30.45 -11.58
C PHE A 193 18.92 -30.40 -12.48
N GLU A 194 20.09 -30.42 -11.84
CA GLU A 194 21.38 -30.45 -12.50
C GLU A 194 22.27 -31.50 -11.81
N ALA A 195 23.07 -32.22 -12.59
CA ALA A 195 24.06 -33.15 -12.07
C ALA A 195 25.42 -32.89 -12.74
N ALA A 196 26.45 -32.67 -11.92
CA ALA A 196 27.80 -32.39 -12.39
C ALA A 196 28.84 -32.81 -11.33
N PHE A 197 29.97 -33.35 -11.80
CA PHE A 197 31.13 -33.69 -10.97
C PHE A 197 30.84 -34.56 -9.73
N GLY A 198 29.89 -35.51 -9.83
CA GLY A 198 29.53 -36.38 -8.71
C GLY A 198 28.54 -35.76 -7.71
N TYR A 199 27.97 -34.59 -8.04
CA TYR A 199 26.99 -33.88 -7.23
C TYR A 199 25.71 -33.62 -8.01
N CYS A 200 24.59 -33.71 -7.30
CA CYS A 200 23.27 -33.32 -7.76
C CYS A 200 22.86 -32.01 -7.08
N THR A 201 22.30 -31.11 -7.87
CA THR A 201 21.69 -29.86 -7.42
C THR A 201 20.22 -29.89 -7.78
N LYS A 202 19.34 -29.69 -6.79
CA LYS A 202 17.91 -29.47 -7.01
C LYS A 202 17.56 -28.07 -6.56
N THR A 203 16.99 -27.28 -7.46
CA THR A 203 16.43 -25.97 -7.13
C THR A 203 14.92 -26.05 -7.24
N LEU A 204 14.23 -25.62 -6.20
CA LEU A 204 12.78 -25.51 -6.13
C LEU A 204 12.43 -24.02 -6.07
N THR A 205 11.74 -23.53 -7.09
CA THR A 205 11.17 -22.19 -7.16
C THR A 205 9.70 -22.28 -6.77
N LEU A 206 9.30 -21.46 -5.82
CA LEU A 206 7.96 -21.41 -5.25
C LEU A 206 7.37 -20.02 -5.50
N THR A 207 6.14 -19.96 -5.98
CA THR A 207 5.39 -18.70 -6.06
C THR A 207 4.12 -18.79 -5.23
N PHE A 208 4.00 -17.88 -4.27
CA PHE A 208 2.83 -17.70 -3.43
C PHE A 208 1.99 -16.56 -3.97
N TYR A 209 0.70 -16.80 -4.21
CA TYR A 209 -0.21 -15.79 -4.74
C TYR A 209 -1.65 -16.06 -4.30
N GLN A 210 -2.50 -15.05 -4.44
CA GLN A 210 -3.93 -15.18 -4.21
C GLN A 210 -4.69 -15.15 -5.54
N ASN A 211 -5.71 -15.98 -5.66
CA ASN A 211 -6.60 -16.01 -6.82
C ASN A 211 -8.05 -15.86 -6.36
N VAL A 212 -8.40 -14.66 -5.88
CA VAL A 212 -9.75 -14.30 -5.42
C VAL A 212 -10.16 -13.03 -6.15
N ASP A 213 -11.33 -13.06 -6.75
CA ASP A 213 -11.94 -11.91 -7.42
C ASP A 213 -12.99 -11.26 -6.50
N TYR A 214 -12.67 -10.08 -5.98
CA TYR A 214 -13.50 -9.32 -5.06
C TYR A 214 -14.62 -8.52 -5.75
N GLU A 215 -14.69 -8.47 -7.08
CA GLU A 215 -15.71 -7.69 -7.81
C GLU A 215 -17.11 -8.32 -7.75
N ARG A 216 -17.21 -9.64 -7.60
CA ARG A 216 -18.45 -10.41 -7.83
C ARG A 216 -19.03 -11.04 -6.57
N ILE A 217 -18.64 -10.53 -5.41
CA ILE A 217 -18.92 -11.15 -4.13
C ILE A 217 -20.03 -10.39 -3.40
N SER A 218 -20.91 -11.13 -2.71
CA SER A 218 -22.03 -10.55 -1.96
C SER A 218 -21.62 -9.85 -0.67
N ASP A 219 -20.64 -10.40 0.06
CA ASP A 219 -20.06 -9.79 1.26
C ASP A 219 -18.55 -9.60 1.07
N TYR A 220 -18.19 -8.36 0.72
CA TYR A 220 -16.81 -7.94 0.48
C TYR A 220 -15.96 -8.04 1.75
N PHE A 221 -16.47 -7.57 2.89
CA PHE A 221 -15.71 -7.48 4.13
C PHE A 221 -15.49 -8.85 4.77
N GLU A 222 -16.50 -9.72 4.77
CA GLU A 222 -16.36 -11.10 5.24
C GLU A 222 -15.32 -11.84 4.40
N THR A 223 -15.36 -11.66 3.07
CA THR A 223 -14.40 -12.30 2.17
C THR A 223 -12.98 -11.78 2.38
N GLN A 224 -12.80 -10.47 2.57
CA GLN A 224 -11.49 -9.93 2.93
C GLN A 224 -11.00 -10.53 4.24
N HIS A 225 -11.85 -10.61 5.26
CA HIS A 225 -11.48 -11.20 6.54
C HIS A 225 -11.04 -12.67 6.38
N ASN A 226 -11.80 -13.46 5.64
CA ASN A 226 -11.51 -14.88 5.41
C ASN A 226 -10.24 -15.14 4.58
N HIS A 227 -9.77 -14.15 3.82
CA HIS A 227 -8.58 -14.26 2.98
C HIS A 227 -7.41 -13.37 3.43
N THR A 228 -7.45 -12.86 4.65
CA THR A 228 -6.32 -12.16 5.27
C THR A 228 -5.80 -12.97 6.44
N GLY A 229 -4.50 -12.85 6.71
CA GLY A 229 -3.88 -13.62 7.79
C GLY A 229 -2.39 -13.79 7.63
N LEU A 230 -1.81 -14.51 8.58
CA LEU A 230 -0.39 -14.81 8.62
C LEU A 230 -0.17 -16.27 8.23
N VAL A 231 0.59 -16.50 7.17
CA VAL A 231 1.03 -17.83 6.73
C VAL A 231 2.50 -17.98 7.08
N LEU A 232 2.85 -19.04 7.80
CA LEU A 232 4.23 -19.40 8.06
C LEU A 232 4.67 -20.47 7.07
N VAL A 233 5.82 -20.25 6.42
CA VAL A 233 6.39 -21.18 5.45
C VAL A 233 7.72 -21.68 5.98
N GLN A 234 7.92 -22.99 5.90
CA GLN A 234 9.12 -23.70 6.31
C GLN A 234 9.69 -24.50 5.15
N PHE A 235 10.98 -24.31 4.90
CA PHE A 235 11.79 -25.14 4.01
C PHE A 235 12.72 -26.03 4.81
N ARG A 236 12.75 -27.32 4.50
CA ARG A 236 13.71 -28.24 5.08
C ARG A 236 14.16 -29.31 4.09
N PRO A 237 15.41 -29.80 4.19
CA PRO A 237 15.84 -30.99 3.49
C PRO A 237 15.03 -32.23 3.90
N SER A 238 14.91 -33.20 2.98
CA SER A 238 14.25 -34.50 3.24
C SER A 238 14.97 -35.34 4.30
N GLU A 239 16.29 -35.19 4.40
CA GLU A 239 17.13 -35.83 5.41
C GLU A 239 18.02 -34.80 6.10
N TYR A 240 18.30 -35.02 7.39
CA TYR A 240 19.07 -34.09 8.21
C TYR A 240 19.94 -34.84 9.22
N SER A 241 20.97 -34.15 9.70
CA SER A 241 21.90 -34.63 10.73
C SER A 241 22.40 -33.43 11.54
N LYS A 242 22.86 -33.67 12.77
CA LYS A 242 23.53 -32.67 13.61
C LYS A 242 24.83 -32.12 13.00
N ALA A 243 25.42 -32.87 12.06
CA ALA A 243 26.60 -32.47 11.29
C ALA A 243 26.29 -31.47 10.16
N CYS A 244 25.01 -31.29 9.81
CA CYS A 244 24.64 -30.42 8.71
C CYS A 244 24.79 -28.93 9.03
N PRO A 245 25.08 -28.07 8.03
CA PRO A 245 25.24 -26.63 8.26
C PRO A 245 23.91 -25.95 8.62
N ILE A 246 22.83 -26.19 7.87
CA ILE A 246 21.55 -25.49 8.03
C ILE A 246 20.42 -26.51 8.13
N ALA A 247 19.70 -26.56 9.26
CA ALA A 247 18.64 -27.56 9.43
C ALA A 247 17.36 -27.23 8.63
N GLN A 248 17.01 -25.94 8.56
CA GLN A 248 15.77 -25.46 7.95
C GLN A 248 15.82 -23.94 7.76
N LYS A 249 14.85 -23.41 7.03
CA LYS A 249 14.60 -21.97 6.88
C LYS A 249 13.11 -21.70 7.09
N VAL A 250 12.78 -20.68 7.88
CA VAL A 250 11.41 -20.31 8.20
C VAL A 250 11.21 -18.82 7.93
N PHE A 251 10.07 -18.47 7.35
CA PHE A 251 9.64 -17.09 7.14
C PHE A 251 8.12 -16.98 7.17
N GLN A 252 7.63 -15.75 7.23
CA GLN A 252 6.22 -15.42 7.34
C GLN A 252 5.76 -14.58 6.15
N ILE A 253 4.55 -14.85 5.69
CA ILE A 253 3.85 -14.07 4.68
C ILE A 253 2.57 -13.53 5.34
N ALA A 254 2.50 -12.22 5.55
CA ALA A 254 1.31 -11.54 5.98
C ALA A 254 0.50 -11.10 4.77
N VAL A 255 -0.67 -11.69 4.61
CA VAL A 255 -1.62 -11.35 3.56
C VAL A 255 -2.61 -10.34 4.12
N GLY A 256 -2.61 -9.13 3.57
CA GLY A 256 -3.47 -8.05 4.06
C GLY A 256 -2.92 -6.66 3.77
N CYS A 257 -3.41 -5.69 4.55
CA CYS A 257 -2.96 -4.30 4.41
C CYS A 257 -1.63 -4.08 5.13
N ASP A 258 -0.64 -3.60 4.39
CA ASP A 258 0.59 -3.03 4.92
C ASP A 258 0.32 -1.57 5.35
N ASP A 259 0.48 -1.27 6.65
CA ASP A 259 0.18 0.04 7.23
C ASP A 259 1.14 1.15 6.75
N LYS A 260 2.22 0.76 6.08
CA LYS A 260 3.19 1.66 5.48
C LYS A 260 2.84 2.04 4.04
N LYS A 261 1.92 1.32 3.40
CA LYS A 261 1.43 1.68 2.06
C LYS A 261 0.50 2.88 2.14
N PHE A 262 0.79 3.92 1.36
CA PHE A 262 -0.08 5.07 1.22
C PHE A 262 -0.08 5.58 -0.22
N ILE A 263 -1.10 6.37 -0.58
CA ILE A 263 -1.18 7.03 -1.88
C ILE A 263 -0.97 8.53 -1.73
N ALA A 264 -0.44 9.16 -2.78
CA ALA A 264 -0.33 10.62 -2.89
C ALA A 264 -0.57 11.06 -4.34
N ILE A 265 -0.92 12.34 -4.52
CA ILE A 265 -1.15 12.90 -5.85
C ILE A 265 0.14 13.51 -6.39
N LYS A 266 0.51 13.13 -7.62
CA LYS A 266 1.69 13.62 -8.31
C LYS A 266 1.65 15.15 -8.42
N GLY A 267 2.77 15.80 -8.06
CA GLY A 267 2.90 17.26 -8.10
C GLY A 267 2.43 17.98 -6.83
N PHE A 268 1.83 17.30 -5.87
CA PHE A 268 1.43 17.89 -4.58
C PHE A 268 2.49 17.61 -3.51
N SER A 269 3.25 18.65 -3.16
CA SER A 269 4.23 18.59 -2.07
C SER A 269 3.65 19.16 -0.78
N LYS A 270 4.03 18.58 0.37
CA LYS A 270 3.75 19.16 1.69
C LYS A 270 4.83 20.12 2.19
N LYS A 271 5.96 20.25 1.48
CA LYS A 271 7.14 21.01 1.93
C LYS A 271 7.50 22.20 1.02
N GLY A 272 6.72 22.45 -0.03
CA GLY A 272 7.09 23.36 -1.12
C GLY A 272 6.48 24.77 -1.07
N CYS A 273 5.68 25.11 -0.06
CA CYS A 273 4.94 26.37 -0.01
C CYS A 273 5.05 27.08 1.33
N HIS A 274 4.85 28.39 1.35
CA HIS A 274 4.82 29.18 2.57
C HIS A 274 3.52 28.91 3.34
N HIS A 275 3.66 28.37 4.55
CA HIS A 275 2.52 28.10 5.42
C HIS A 275 2.03 29.40 6.02
N HIS A 276 0.80 29.79 5.67
CA HIS A 276 0.10 30.90 6.29
C HIS A 276 -1.26 30.43 6.76
N ASP A 277 -1.63 30.73 8.00
CA ASP A 277 -2.95 30.39 8.51
C ASP A 277 -4.00 31.28 7.82
N PHE A 278 -4.83 30.66 6.98
CA PHE A 278 -5.93 31.35 6.32
C PHE A 278 -7.25 30.58 6.44
N SER A 279 -8.34 31.30 6.20
CA SER A 279 -9.67 30.73 6.08
C SER A 279 -10.31 31.27 4.82
N TYR A 280 -11.11 30.43 4.15
CA TYR A 280 -11.84 30.81 2.95
C TYR A 280 -13.34 30.59 3.17
N VAL A 281 -14.14 31.25 2.34
CA VAL A 281 -15.60 31.20 2.42
C VAL A 281 -16.12 30.53 1.15
N ILE A 282 -16.95 29.52 1.33
CA ILE A 282 -17.68 28.86 0.26
C ILE A 282 -19.10 29.46 0.25
N GLU A 283 -19.51 30.01 -0.88
CA GLU A 283 -20.86 30.55 -1.02
C GLU A 283 -21.90 29.43 -0.96
N LYS A 284 -23.03 29.71 -0.33
CA LYS A 284 -24.12 28.75 -0.19
C LYS A 284 -24.69 28.21 -1.50
N SER A 285 -24.56 28.98 -2.59
CA SER A 285 -24.96 28.61 -3.95
C SER A 285 -24.12 27.47 -4.52
N TYR A 286 -22.89 27.28 -4.03
CA TYR A 286 -21.94 26.26 -4.50
C TYR A 286 -21.84 25.05 -3.56
N LEU A 287 -22.66 25.01 -2.52
CA LEU A 287 -22.71 23.92 -1.56
C LEU A 287 -23.86 22.99 -1.90
N ARG A 288 -23.60 21.68 -1.81
CA ARG A 288 -24.60 20.62 -1.86
C ARG A 288 -25.76 20.95 -0.92
N HIS A 289 -26.98 20.77 -1.42
CA HIS A 289 -28.24 21.09 -0.72
C HIS A 289 -28.51 22.58 -0.46
N GLN A 290 -27.64 23.49 -0.93
CA GLN A 290 -27.83 24.94 -0.89
C GLN A 290 -28.30 25.48 0.48
N PRO A 291 -27.46 25.36 1.52
CA PRO A 291 -27.81 25.79 2.88
C PRO A 291 -28.13 27.29 2.95
N SER A 292 -28.70 27.74 4.07
CA SER A 292 -29.09 29.16 4.21
C SER A 292 -27.91 30.13 4.36
N LYS A 293 -26.73 29.65 4.76
CA LYS A 293 -25.54 30.45 5.08
C LYS A 293 -24.31 29.93 4.35
N ASN A 294 -23.38 30.84 4.08
CA ASN A 294 -22.06 30.52 3.55
C ASN A 294 -21.25 29.71 4.58
N LEU A 295 -20.37 28.84 4.10
CA LEU A 295 -19.49 28.04 4.95
C LEU A 295 -18.12 28.69 5.04
N ARG A 296 -17.63 28.95 6.25
CA ARG A 296 -16.27 29.42 6.49
C ARG A 296 -15.39 28.24 6.90
N VAL A 297 -14.34 27.97 6.14
CA VAL A 297 -13.44 26.83 6.35
C VAL A 297 -12.05 27.34 6.70
N ARG A 298 -11.43 26.75 7.73
CA ARG A 298 -10.01 26.96 8.05
C ARG A 298 -9.17 25.95 7.25
N TYR A 299 -8.16 26.42 6.55
CA TYR A 299 -7.28 25.53 5.79
C TYR A 299 -6.27 24.83 6.70
N ILE A 300 -6.15 23.50 6.60
CA ILE A 300 -5.27 22.66 7.45
C ILE A 300 -4.08 22.16 6.62
N TRP A 301 -2.95 22.86 6.68
CA TRP A 301 -1.76 22.56 5.86
C TRP A 301 -1.20 21.15 6.04
N GLY A 302 -1.14 20.64 7.28
CA GLY A 302 -0.59 19.31 7.56
C GLY A 302 -1.38 18.18 6.90
N GLU A 303 -2.68 18.40 6.71
CA GLU A 303 -3.60 17.45 6.11
C GLU A 303 -3.68 17.64 4.59
N TYR A 304 -3.96 18.86 4.12
CA TYR A 304 -4.28 19.15 2.71
C TYR A 304 -3.06 19.41 1.83
N GLY A 305 -1.91 19.74 2.43
CA GLY A 305 -0.69 20.09 1.69
C GLY A 305 -0.77 21.44 0.98
N CYS A 306 0.10 21.66 0.00
CA CYS A 306 0.12 22.89 -0.78
C CYS A 306 -0.98 22.89 -1.84
N PRO A 307 -1.84 23.93 -1.91
CA PRO A 307 -2.84 24.03 -2.96
C PRO A 307 -2.16 24.28 -4.32
N LEU A 308 -2.61 23.57 -5.34
CA LEU A 308 -2.19 23.81 -6.73
C LEU A 308 -3.02 24.96 -7.30
N ARG A 309 -2.36 25.98 -7.83
CA ARG A 309 -3.01 27.11 -8.49
C ARG A 309 -3.26 26.79 -9.95
N LEU A 310 -4.52 26.85 -10.38
CA LEU A 310 -4.93 26.59 -11.76
C LEU A 310 -5.84 27.71 -12.25
N ASP A 311 -5.72 28.09 -13.52
CA ASP A 311 -6.72 28.94 -14.16
C ASP A 311 -8.05 28.16 -14.24
N PHE A 312 -9.19 28.81 -14.00
CA PHE A 312 -10.49 28.11 -14.02
C PHE A 312 -10.81 27.43 -15.36
N THR A 313 -10.15 27.84 -16.46
CA THR A 313 -10.30 27.23 -17.79
C THR A 313 -9.45 25.97 -17.98
N GLU A 314 -8.44 25.76 -17.13
CA GLU A 314 -7.58 24.57 -17.19
C GLU A 314 -8.32 23.35 -16.66
N LYS A 315 -8.12 22.21 -17.33
CA LYS A 315 -8.65 20.92 -16.90
C LYS A 315 -7.59 20.17 -16.11
N PHE A 316 -7.98 19.51 -15.03
CA PHE A 316 -7.06 18.81 -14.14
C PHE A 316 -7.35 17.31 -14.09
N GLN A 317 -6.37 16.48 -14.46
CA GLN A 317 -6.42 15.03 -14.24
C GLN A 317 -5.49 14.67 -13.07
N PRO A 318 -6.02 14.21 -11.93
CA PRO A 318 -5.20 13.70 -10.84
C PRO A 318 -4.45 12.44 -11.28
N VAL A 319 -3.14 12.40 -11.00
CA VAL A 319 -2.33 11.19 -11.14
C VAL A 319 -1.98 10.69 -9.74
N VAL A 320 -2.50 9.52 -9.39
CA VAL A 320 -2.30 8.90 -8.07
C VAL A 320 -1.04 8.05 -8.12
N GLN A 321 -0.20 8.14 -7.09
CA GLN A 321 1.05 7.39 -6.95
C GLN A 321 1.01 6.57 -5.66
N LEU A 322 1.46 5.33 -5.72
CA LEU A 322 1.60 4.44 -4.57
C LEU A 322 3.01 4.56 -3.98
N PHE A 323 3.07 4.65 -2.66
CA PHE A 323 4.29 4.70 -1.88
C PHE A 323 4.31 3.60 -0.81
N ASP A 324 5.51 3.15 -0.47
CA ASP A 324 5.81 2.30 0.68
C ASP A 324 6.96 2.91 1.52
N ASP A 325 7.49 2.16 2.49
CA ASP A 325 8.63 2.57 3.32
C ASP A 325 9.89 2.94 2.51
N ASN A 326 10.07 2.35 1.33
CA ASN A 326 11.24 2.57 0.47
C ASN A 326 11.03 3.73 -0.50
N GLY A 327 9.82 4.30 -0.54
CA GLY A 327 9.47 5.47 -1.32
C GLY A 327 8.47 5.15 -2.43
N TYR A 328 8.69 5.74 -3.60
CA TYR A 328 7.78 5.60 -4.73
C TYR A 328 7.81 4.18 -5.29
N VAL A 329 6.63 3.58 -5.46
CA VAL A 329 6.46 2.23 -6.03
C VAL A 329 6.03 2.32 -7.50
N LYS A 330 4.86 2.91 -7.77
CA LYS A 330 4.28 3.02 -9.13
C LYS A 330 3.17 4.08 -9.19
N ASP A 331 2.87 4.55 -10.41
CA ASP A 331 1.65 5.29 -10.70
C ASP A 331 0.46 4.29 -10.68
N VAL A 332 -0.65 4.69 -10.07
CA VAL A 332 -1.82 3.82 -9.87
C VAL A 332 -2.69 3.79 -11.13
N GLU A 333 -2.83 2.60 -11.70
CA GLU A 333 -3.65 2.37 -12.91
C GLU A 333 -5.12 2.04 -12.59
N ALA A 334 -5.42 1.73 -11.33
CA ALA A 334 -6.75 1.39 -10.87
C ALA A 334 -7.72 2.58 -10.95
N ASN A 335 -9.01 2.25 -11.05
CA ASN A 335 -10.07 3.24 -10.99
C ASN A 335 -10.16 3.85 -9.59
N PHE A 336 -10.34 5.17 -9.53
CA PHE A 336 -10.51 5.91 -8.29
C PHE A 336 -11.56 7.00 -8.44
N ILE A 337 -12.11 7.43 -7.31
CA ILE A 337 -13.08 8.52 -7.22
C ILE A 337 -12.48 9.71 -6.52
N VAL A 338 -13.01 10.89 -6.86
CA VAL A 338 -12.66 12.15 -6.23
C VAL A 338 -13.91 12.88 -5.78
N TRP A 339 -13.85 13.53 -4.61
CA TRP A 339 -14.94 14.38 -4.13
C TRP A 339 -14.44 15.52 -3.27
N GLU A 340 -15.19 16.62 -3.29
CA GLU A 340 -14.88 17.78 -2.45
C GLU A 340 -15.45 17.58 -1.03
N ILE A 341 -14.56 17.66 -0.03
CA ILE A 341 -14.86 17.24 1.36
C ILE A 341 -15.73 18.24 2.13
N HIS A 342 -15.80 19.49 1.70
CA HIS A 342 -16.60 20.54 2.33
C HIS A 342 -17.99 20.72 1.70
N GLY A 343 -18.35 19.85 0.75
CA GLY A 343 -19.70 19.85 0.20
C GLY A 343 -19.84 20.63 -1.09
N ARG A 344 -18.78 21.04 -1.76
CA ARG A 344 -18.91 21.77 -3.04
C ARG A 344 -19.50 20.91 -4.15
N ASP A 345 -20.34 21.51 -5.00
CA ASP A 345 -20.94 20.88 -6.19
C ASP A 345 -20.73 21.69 -7.49
N ASP A 346 -19.86 22.70 -7.44
CA ASP A 346 -19.57 23.63 -8.55
C ASP A 346 -18.36 23.21 -9.41
N TYR A 347 -18.09 21.89 -9.49
CA TYR A 347 -17.11 21.28 -10.38
C TYR A 347 -17.75 20.11 -11.15
N SER A 348 -17.15 19.69 -12.26
CA SER A 348 -17.65 18.56 -13.03
C SER A 348 -16.52 17.82 -13.77
N PHE A 349 -16.88 16.78 -14.52
CA PHE A 349 -15.97 15.90 -15.24
C PHE A 349 -16.17 16.08 -16.75
N ASN A 350 -15.07 16.19 -17.50
CA ASN A 350 -15.13 16.54 -18.92
C ASN A 350 -15.71 15.42 -19.81
N ASN A 351 -15.54 14.16 -19.41
CA ASN A 351 -15.96 13.01 -20.20
C ASN A 351 -17.34 12.52 -19.75
N THR A 352 -18.16 12.12 -20.71
CA THR A 352 -19.41 11.39 -20.42
C THR A 352 -19.14 9.90 -20.23
N MET A 353 -20.12 9.18 -19.67
CA MET A 353 -20.06 7.72 -19.56
C MET A 353 -19.87 7.05 -20.94
N ALA A 354 -20.58 7.54 -21.97
CA ALA A 354 -20.46 7.06 -23.34
C ALA A 354 -19.04 7.28 -23.91
N GLN A 355 -18.46 8.45 -23.72
CA GLN A 355 -17.10 8.77 -24.16
C GLN A 355 -16.04 7.92 -23.44
N SER A 356 -16.32 7.55 -22.19
CA SER A 356 -15.46 6.68 -21.38
C SER A 356 -15.65 5.19 -21.69
N GLY A 357 -16.54 4.83 -22.63
CA GLY A 357 -16.75 3.46 -23.09
C GLY A 357 -17.73 2.62 -22.25
N CYS A 358 -18.51 3.24 -21.37
CA CYS A 358 -19.51 2.54 -20.58
C CYS A 358 -20.61 1.92 -21.47
N LEU A 359 -21.01 0.70 -21.15
CA LEU A 359 -22.14 0.00 -21.79
C LEU A 359 -23.45 0.24 -21.05
N HIS A 360 -23.38 0.46 -19.74
CA HIS A 360 -24.50 0.77 -18.86
C HIS A 360 -24.19 2.01 -18.02
N GLU A 361 -25.22 2.56 -17.36
CA GLU A 361 -25.03 3.70 -16.46
C GLU A 361 -24.07 3.34 -15.33
N ALA A 362 -23.00 4.13 -15.20
CA ALA A 362 -22.03 4.00 -14.12
C ALA A 362 -22.60 4.56 -12.81
N GLN A 363 -22.06 4.09 -11.68
CA GLN A 363 -22.34 4.69 -10.39
C GLN A 363 -21.86 6.15 -10.36
N THR A 364 -22.60 6.98 -9.64
CA THR A 364 -22.31 8.41 -9.43
C THR A 364 -22.46 8.73 -7.95
N TRP A 365 -21.82 9.79 -7.47
CA TRP A 365 -21.99 10.26 -6.09
C TRP A 365 -23.45 10.47 -5.73
N LYS A 366 -24.25 11.04 -6.64
CA LYS A 366 -25.68 11.25 -6.41
C LYS A 366 -26.42 9.93 -6.16
N SER A 367 -26.21 8.93 -7.02
CA SER A 367 -26.88 7.63 -6.88
C SER A 367 -26.37 6.85 -5.66
N MET A 368 -25.08 6.90 -5.37
CA MET A 368 -24.48 6.22 -4.21
C MET A 368 -24.92 6.85 -2.89
N ILE A 369 -24.97 8.18 -2.79
CA ILE A 369 -25.50 8.89 -1.59
C ILE A 369 -26.97 8.55 -1.38
N GLU A 370 -27.75 8.46 -2.45
CA GLU A 370 -29.18 8.12 -2.35
C GLU A 370 -29.42 6.68 -1.89
N LEU A 371 -28.59 5.74 -2.36
CA LEU A 371 -28.63 4.33 -1.93
C LEU A 371 -28.17 4.15 -0.48
N ASN A 372 -27.17 4.92 -0.05
CA ASN A 372 -26.49 4.75 1.25
C ASN A 372 -26.68 5.95 2.20
N LYS A 373 -27.89 6.53 2.26
CA LYS A 373 -28.20 7.74 3.07
C LYS A 373 -27.84 7.67 4.57
N HIS A 374 -27.64 6.47 5.10
CA HIS A 374 -27.34 6.22 6.50
C HIS A 374 -25.83 6.23 6.82
N LEU A 375 -24.97 6.25 5.80
CA LEU A 375 -23.51 6.23 5.94
C LEU A 375 -22.91 7.64 5.80
N PRO A 376 -21.75 7.90 6.44
CA PRO A 376 -20.97 9.10 6.16
C PRO A 376 -20.46 9.07 4.71
N LEU A 377 -20.22 10.24 4.13
CA LEU A 377 -19.89 10.39 2.70
C LEU A 377 -18.67 9.56 2.28
N GLU A 378 -17.69 9.41 3.17
CA GLU A 378 -16.46 8.64 2.98
C GLU A 378 -16.68 7.12 2.80
N GLU A 379 -17.80 6.60 3.32
CA GLU A 379 -18.18 5.19 3.32
C GLU A 379 -19.32 4.89 2.33
N VAL A 380 -19.92 5.94 1.74
CA VAL A 380 -21.00 5.80 0.76
C VAL A 380 -20.55 5.05 -0.50
N TRP A 381 -19.31 5.27 -0.94
CA TRP A 381 -18.77 4.69 -2.16
C TRP A 381 -17.33 4.21 -1.95
N GLY A 382 -17.07 2.96 -2.33
CA GLY A 382 -15.77 2.33 -2.15
C GLY A 382 -15.65 1.00 -2.88
N PRO A 383 -14.51 0.32 -2.71
CA PRO A 383 -14.27 -1.01 -3.27
C PRO A 383 -15.36 -2.04 -2.94
N GLU A 384 -15.96 -1.94 -1.76
CA GLU A 384 -16.98 -2.84 -1.25
C GLU A 384 -18.29 -2.84 -2.05
N ASN A 385 -18.59 -1.76 -2.77
CA ASN A 385 -19.85 -1.60 -3.50
C ASN A 385 -19.67 -1.11 -4.94
N TYR A 386 -18.44 -1.08 -5.43
CA TYR A 386 -18.13 -0.67 -6.80
C TYR A 386 -18.58 -1.70 -7.83
N LYS A 387 -19.17 -1.21 -8.92
CA LYS A 387 -19.53 -1.97 -10.10
C LYS A 387 -19.06 -1.25 -11.35
N HIS A 388 -18.24 -1.91 -12.13
CA HIS A 388 -17.75 -1.38 -13.40
C HIS A 388 -18.88 -1.30 -14.44
N CYS A 389 -18.86 -0.26 -15.29
CA CYS A 389 -19.90 -0.01 -16.31
C CYS A 389 -19.66 -0.74 -17.66
N PHE A 390 -18.59 -1.53 -17.74
CA PHE A 390 -18.09 -2.13 -18.99
C PHE A 390 -18.60 -3.56 -19.27
N SER A 391 -19.43 -4.13 -18.38
CA SER A 391 -19.96 -5.48 -18.55
C SER A 391 -21.42 -5.45 -19.03
N TYR A 392 -21.74 -6.21 -20.08
CA TYR A 392 -23.12 -6.40 -20.52
C TYR A 392 -24.02 -7.05 -19.46
N ALA A 393 -23.44 -7.84 -18.55
CA ALA A 393 -24.17 -8.59 -17.54
C ALA A 393 -24.51 -7.78 -16.28
N ILE A 394 -23.87 -6.61 -16.09
CA ILE A 394 -23.92 -5.85 -14.84
C ILE A 394 -24.23 -4.38 -15.17
N GLY A 395 -25.40 -3.88 -14.77
CA GLY A 395 -25.74 -2.47 -14.90
C GLY A 395 -27.21 -2.21 -15.21
N LYS A 396 -27.64 -0.96 -15.07
CA LYS A 396 -28.95 -0.50 -15.52
C LYS A 396 -28.80 0.16 -16.90
N PRO A 397 -29.68 -0.14 -17.87
CA PRO A 397 -29.82 0.68 -19.05
C PRO A 397 -30.22 2.09 -18.60
N GLY A 398 -29.38 3.09 -18.88
CA GLY A 398 -29.56 4.46 -18.40
C GLY A 398 -28.93 5.49 -19.32
N ASP A 399 -28.90 6.76 -18.86
CA ASP A 399 -28.40 7.88 -19.66
C ASP A 399 -26.86 7.95 -19.62
N LEU A 400 -26.24 7.53 -20.71
CA LEU A 400 -24.78 7.54 -20.86
C LEU A 400 -24.19 8.93 -21.16
N ASN A 401 -25.03 9.97 -21.29
CA ASN A 401 -24.57 11.34 -21.50
C ASN A 401 -24.20 12.06 -20.19
N GLN A 402 -24.48 11.44 -19.05
CA GLN A 402 -24.07 11.97 -17.75
C GLN A 402 -22.54 12.03 -17.64
N PRO A 403 -21.99 12.96 -16.85
CA PRO A 403 -20.56 13.00 -16.53
C PRO A 403 -20.10 11.69 -15.91
N TYR A 404 -18.94 11.20 -16.34
CA TYR A 404 -18.30 10.04 -15.75
C TYR A 404 -17.46 10.50 -14.55
N GLU A 405 -17.78 10.04 -13.34
CA GLU A 405 -17.15 10.55 -12.10
C GLU A 405 -15.96 9.69 -11.62
N ILE A 406 -15.61 8.66 -12.40
CA ILE A 406 -14.50 7.75 -12.12
C ILE A 406 -13.30 8.14 -12.99
N ILE A 407 -12.14 8.27 -12.36
CA ILE A 407 -10.88 8.62 -13.03
C ILE A 407 -9.92 7.44 -12.92
N ASN A 408 -9.15 7.21 -13.98
CA ASN A 408 -7.93 6.42 -13.92
C ASN A 408 -6.84 7.13 -14.75
N SER A 409 -5.63 6.56 -14.77
CA SER A 409 -4.50 7.16 -15.48
C SER A 409 -4.67 7.22 -17.01
N SER A 410 -5.55 6.39 -17.60
CA SER A 410 -5.64 6.16 -19.04
C SER A 410 -6.92 6.67 -19.70
N ASN A 411 -7.99 6.95 -18.95
CA ASN A 411 -9.31 7.30 -19.49
C ASN A 411 -9.45 8.76 -19.92
N GLY A 412 -8.42 9.59 -19.67
CA GLY A 412 -8.40 11.00 -20.06
C GLY A 412 -9.52 11.84 -19.45
N ASN A 413 -10.10 11.40 -18.33
CA ASN A 413 -11.15 12.11 -17.62
C ASN A 413 -10.53 13.16 -16.67
N HIS A 414 -11.02 14.40 -16.76
CA HIS A 414 -10.48 15.55 -16.06
C HIS A 414 -11.57 16.27 -15.28
N ILE A 415 -11.18 16.81 -14.12
CA ILE A 415 -11.95 17.77 -13.34
C ILE A 415 -11.89 19.13 -14.04
N PHE A 416 -13.02 19.83 -14.11
CA PHE A 416 -13.10 21.20 -14.60
C PHE A 416 -14.13 22.04 -13.83
N TRP A 417 -14.05 23.36 -13.96
CA TRP A 417 -14.86 24.33 -13.21
C TRP A 417 -15.81 25.12 -14.12
N PRO A 418 -17.10 24.74 -14.23
CA PRO A 418 -18.02 25.33 -15.19
C PRO A 418 -18.42 26.78 -14.88
N MET A 419 -18.41 27.17 -13.60
CA MET A 419 -18.94 28.47 -13.15
C MET A 419 -17.97 29.65 -13.35
N GLY A 420 -16.68 29.37 -13.60
CA GLY A 420 -15.69 30.39 -13.96
C GLY A 420 -15.38 31.43 -12.88
N HIS A 421 -15.35 31.00 -11.62
CA HIS A 421 -14.96 31.82 -10.46
C HIS A 421 -13.72 31.28 -9.76
N SER A 422 -13.10 32.14 -8.97
CA SER A 422 -11.99 31.78 -8.10
C SER A 422 -12.51 31.06 -6.85
N GLY A 423 -11.90 29.93 -6.49
CA GLY A 423 -12.35 29.11 -5.39
C GLY A 423 -11.26 28.17 -4.87
N MET A 424 -11.34 27.87 -3.57
CA MET A 424 -10.54 26.82 -2.94
C MET A 424 -11.36 25.53 -2.87
N TYR A 425 -10.78 24.44 -3.35
CA TYR A 425 -11.36 23.09 -3.40
C TYR A 425 -10.43 22.14 -2.68
N VAL A 426 -10.96 21.35 -1.73
CA VAL A 426 -10.19 20.28 -1.09
C VAL A 426 -10.81 18.95 -1.47
N PHE A 427 -10.08 18.20 -2.29
CA PHE A 427 -10.52 16.92 -2.79
C PHE A 427 -9.93 15.79 -1.96
N ARG A 428 -10.75 14.76 -1.72
CA ARG A 428 -10.28 13.45 -1.29
C ARG A 428 -10.34 12.48 -2.46
N VAL A 429 -9.34 11.62 -2.56
CA VAL A 429 -9.23 10.52 -3.50
C VAL A 429 -9.37 9.20 -2.73
N LYS A 430 -10.08 8.24 -3.32
CA LYS A 430 -10.17 6.86 -2.82
C LYS A 430 -10.08 5.88 -3.98
N ILE A 431 -9.22 4.87 -3.85
CA ILE A 431 -9.16 3.78 -4.83
C ILE A 431 -10.47 2.99 -4.78
N LEU A 432 -11.02 2.69 -5.94
CA LEU A 432 -12.35 2.09 -6.10
C LEU A 432 -12.28 0.61 -6.51
N ASP A 433 -11.16 0.18 -7.07
CA ASP A 433 -10.98 -1.18 -7.55
C ASP A 433 -10.94 -2.21 -6.38
N PRO A 434 -11.87 -3.19 -6.34
CA PRO A 434 -11.98 -4.21 -5.29
C PRO A 434 -10.77 -5.12 -5.20
N ASN A 435 -10.06 -5.32 -6.32
CA ASN A 435 -8.94 -6.24 -6.45
C ASN A 435 -7.58 -5.54 -6.28
N TYR A 436 -7.55 -4.23 -6.06
CA TYR A 436 -6.29 -3.48 -6.04
C TYR A 436 -5.50 -3.59 -4.74
N SER A 437 -6.17 -3.46 -3.58
CA SER A 437 -5.49 -3.53 -2.28
C SER A 437 -6.45 -3.91 -1.15
N PHE A 438 -5.90 -4.48 -0.07
CA PHE A 438 -6.59 -4.62 1.21
C PHE A 438 -6.62 -3.32 2.01
N CYS A 439 -5.77 -2.35 1.69
CA CYS A 439 -5.70 -1.08 2.39
C CYS A 439 -6.81 -0.11 1.93
N ASN A 440 -7.31 0.69 2.87
CA ASN A 440 -8.17 1.83 2.56
C ASN A 440 -7.31 3.00 2.07
N LEU A 441 -6.87 2.91 0.80
CA LEU A 441 -5.98 3.89 0.18
C LEU A 441 -6.74 5.17 -0.14
N THR A 442 -6.47 6.21 0.65
CA THR A 442 -7.03 7.55 0.46
C THR A 442 -5.94 8.62 0.51
N ALA A 443 -6.15 9.70 -0.23
CA ALA A 443 -5.28 10.88 -0.23
C ALA A 443 -6.12 12.15 -0.31
N MET A 444 -5.56 13.27 0.13
CA MET A 444 -6.15 14.58 -0.07
C MET A 444 -5.21 15.48 -0.87
N PHE A 445 -5.82 16.39 -1.63
CA PHE A 445 -5.12 17.45 -2.34
C PHE A 445 -6.04 18.66 -2.47
N ALA A 446 -5.45 19.85 -2.62
CA ALA A 446 -6.21 21.09 -2.70
C ALA A 446 -5.93 21.83 -4.01
N ILE A 447 -6.95 22.44 -4.60
CA ILE A 447 -6.83 23.27 -5.80
C ILE A 447 -7.37 24.66 -5.48
N GLU A 448 -6.59 25.68 -5.84
CA GLU A 448 -7.01 27.08 -5.86
C GLU A 448 -7.22 27.48 -7.31
N THR A 449 -8.48 27.66 -7.72
CA THR A 449 -8.78 28.23 -9.03
C THR A 449 -8.66 29.74 -8.98
N PHE A 450 -8.10 30.33 -10.03
CA PHE A 450 -8.05 31.77 -10.22
C PHE A 450 -8.63 32.18 -11.57
N GLY A 451 -8.99 33.45 -11.66
CA GLY A 451 -9.70 34.03 -12.80
C GLY A 451 -11.19 34.22 -12.49
N LEU A 452 -11.77 35.22 -13.14
CA LEU A 452 -13.20 35.51 -13.06
C LEU A 452 -13.72 35.70 -14.47
N ILE A 453 -14.85 35.06 -14.77
CA ILE A 453 -15.76 35.59 -15.78
C ILE A 453 -16.57 36.68 -15.05
N PRO A 454 -16.31 37.99 -15.28
CA PRO A 454 -17.18 39.01 -14.73
C PRO A 454 -18.57 38.79 -15.33
N SER A 455 -19.53 38.32 -14.53
CA SER A 455 -20.92 38.33 -14.94
C SER A 455 -21.30 39.80 -15.16
N PRO A 456 -21.73 40.20 -16.37
CA PRO A 456 -22.06 41.59 -16.61
C PRO A 456 -23.23 41.93 -15.71
N SER A 457 -23.00 42.86 -14.78
CA SER A 457 -24.05 43.36 -13.89
C SER A 457 -25.24 43.80 -14.74
N VAL A 458 -26.42 43.25 -14.48
CA VAL A 458 -27.66 43.59 -15.20
C VAL A 458 -27.88 45.11 -15.17
N TYR A 459 -27.51 45.77 -14.08
CA TYR A 459 -27.54 47.22 -13.94
C TYR A 459 -26.55 47.94 -14.86
N LEU A 460 -25.35 47.39 -15.05
CA LEU A 460 -24.33 47.94 -15.95
C LEU A 460 -24.77 47.83 -17.41
N VAL A 461 -25.33 46.67 -17.79
CA VAL A 461 -25.88 46.45 -19.15
C VAL A 461 -27.08 47.36 -19.39
N ALA A 462 -28.02 47.45 -18.44
CA ALA A 462 -29.18 48.32 -18.55
C ALA A 462 -28.79 49.81 -18.60
N SER A 463 -27.82 50.23 -17.79
CA SER A 463 -27.32 51.62 -17.80
C SER A 463 -26.64 51.95 -19.13
N PHE A 464 -25.84 51.04 -19.68
CA PHE A 464 -25.19 51.22 -20.97
C PHE A 464 -26.21 51.32 -22.12
N LEU A 465 -27.21 50.44 -22.15
CA LEU A 465 -28.30 50.49 -23.13
C LEU A 465 -29.12 51.78 -23.02
N PHE A 466 -29.37 52.25 -21.79
CA PHE A 466 -30.09 53.50 -21.55
C PHE A 466 -29.31 54.72 -22.07
N VAL A 467 -28.00 54.77 -21.82
CA VAL A 467 -27.12 55.82 -22.36
C VAL A 467 -27.12 55.80 -23.88
N LEU A 468 -27.06 54.62 -24.50
CA LEU A 468 -27.06 54.46 -25.95
C LEU A 468 -28.38 54.93 -26.58
N MET A 469 -29.51 54.62 -25.95
CA MET A 469 -30.84 55.12 -26.35
C MET A 469 -30.94 56.65 -26.26
N LEU A 470 -30.44 57.26 -25.18
CA LEU A 470 -30.39 58.71 -25.02
C LEU A 470 -29.52 59.38 -26.09
N LEU A 471 -28.38 58.79 -26.42
CA LEU A 471 -27.46 59.28 -27.44
C LEU A 471 -28.12 59.22 -28.82
N PHE A 472 -28.84 58.14 -29.11
CA PHE A 472 -29.59 58.02 -30.36
C PHE A 472 -30.72 59.04 -30.46
N PHE A 473 -31.50 59.22 -29.39
CA PHE A 473 -32.57 60.22 -29.33
C PHE A 473 -32.05 61.65 -29.49
N THR A 474 -30.95 61.99 -28.83
CA THR A 474 -30.34 63.33 -28.93
C THR A 474 -29.82 63.60 -30.34
N ILE A 475 -29.17 62.63 -30.99
CA ILE A 475 -28.76 62.75 -32.40
C ILE A 475 -29.98 62.95 -33.31
N LEU A 476 -31.07 62.21 -33.09
CA LEU A 476 -32.27 62.27 -33.91
C LEU A 476 -33.02 63.60 -33.75
N VAL A 477 -33.08 64.13 -32.54
CA VAL A 477 -33.65 65.46 -32.25
C VAL A 477 -32.77 66.56 -32.88
N LEU A 478 -31.44 66.49 -32.72
CA LEU A 478 -30.53 67.47 -33.30
C LEU A 478 -30.54 67.42 -34.83
N SER A 479 -30.64 66.22 -35.43
CA SER A 479 -30.74 66.07 -36.89
C SER A 479 -32.07 66.62 -37.41
N TYR A 480 -33.17 66.39 -36.70
CA TYR A 480 -34.48 66.98 -37.01
C TYR A 480 -34.45 68.51 -36.95
N PHE A 481 -33.86 69.10 -35.91
CA PHE A 481 -33.73 70.56 -35.81
C PHE A 481 -32.80 71.11 -36.91
N ARG A 482 -31.72 70.41 -37.25
CA ARG A 482 -30.83 70.79 -38.36
C ARG A 482 -31.55 70.70 -39.72
N TYR A 483 -32.33 69.64 -39.93
CA TYR A 483 -33.19 69.47 -41.11
C TYR A 483 -34.22 70.59 -41.20
N MET A 484 -34.94 70.90 -40.13
CA MET A 484 -35.91 72.00 -40.07
C MET A 484 -35.26 73.37 -40.33
N ARG A 485 -34.04 73.60 -39.85
CA ARG A 485 -33.29 74.83 -40.10
C ARG A 485 -32.86 74.97 -41.56
N ILE A 486 -32.48 73.88 -42.22
CA ILE A 486 -32.17 73.84 -43.66
C ILE A 486 -33.45 74.00 -44.48
N TYR A 487 -34.51 73.26 -44.15
CA TYR A 487 -35.81 73.31 -44.82
C TYR A 487 -36.43 74.71 -44.77
N ARG A 488 -36.37 75.40 -43.63
CA ARG A 488 -36.79 76.81 -43.52
C ARG A 488 -35.92 77.77 -44.35
N ARG A 489 -34.64 77.49 -44.54
CA ARG A 489 -33.74 78.32 -45.37
C ARG A 489 -34.11 78.27 -46.86
N TYR A 490 -34.56 77.12 -47.34
CA TYR A 490 -34.93 76.92 -48.75
C TYR A 490 -36.35 77.38 -49.13
N ILE A 491 -37.23 77.65 -48.16
CA ILE A 491 -38.59 78.16 -48.43
C ILE A 491 -38.64 79.71 -48.47
N TYR A 492 -37.70 80.41 -47.82
CA TYR A 492 -37.73 81.87 -47.69
C TYR A 492 -36.71 82.65 -48.56
N GLU A 493 -36.02 82.00 -49.51
CA GLU A 493 -35.27 82.71 -50.55
C GLU A 493 -36.10 82.78 -51.85
N PRO A 494 -36.54 83.98 -52.29
CA PRO A 494 -37.22 84.13 -53.57
C PRO A 494 -36.22 83.92 -54.72
N LEU A 495 -36.41 82.85 -55.49
CA LEU A 495 -35.79 82.68 -56.79
C LEU A 495 -36.31 83.78 -57.75
N HIS A 496 -35.35 84.56 -58.27
CA HIS A 496 -35.39 85.49 -59.42
C HIS A 496 -35.74 86.98 -59.18
N LYS A 497 -34.69 87.81 -59.11
CA LYS A 497 -34.70 89.21 -59.59
C LYS A 497 -34.31 89.26 -61.08
N PRO A 498 -34.98 90.04 -61.94
CA PRO A 498 -34.74 90.06 -63.39
C PRO A 498 -33.44 90.79 -63.78
N GLN A 499 -32.80 90.30 -64.84
CA GLN A 499 -31.61 90.91 -65.47
C GLN A 499 -31.92 92.30 -66.05
N ARG A 500 -31.13 93.30 -65.68
CA ARG A 500 -31.09 94.64 -66.29
C ARG A 500 -30.26 94.61 -67.58
N LYS A 501 -30.89 95.09 -68.67
CA LYS A 501 -30.41 95.59 -69.98
C LYS A 501 -28.90 95.66 -70.23
N ARG A 502 -28.46 95.04 -71.34
CA ARG A 502 -27.31 95.49 -72.15
C ARG A 502 -27.81 96.44 -73.25
N LYS A 503 -27.32 97.69 -73.25
CA LYS A 503 -27.38 98.60 -74.42
C LYS A 503 -26.21 98.32 -75.35
N LYS A 504 -26.43 98.38 -76.66
CA LYS A 504 -25.41 98.72 -77.67
C LYS A 504 -25.97 99.83 -78.55
N ASN A 505 -25.11 100.82 -78.79
CA ASN A 505 -25.24 102.09 -79.53
C ASN A 505 -26.05 103.18 -78.82
#